data_AF-A0AAP2GF65-F1
#
_entry.id   AF-A0AAP2GF65-F1
#
_cell.length_a   1.000
_cell.length_b   1.000
_cell.length_c   1.000
_cell.angle_alpha   90.00
_cell.angle_beta   90.00
_cell.angle_gamma   90.00
#
_symmetry.space_group_name_H-M   'P 1'
#
loop_
_entity.id
_entity.type
_entity.pdbx_description
1 polymer ?
#
loop_
_entity_poly.entity_id
_entity_poly.type
_entity_poly.pdbx_seq_one_letter_code
_entity_poly.pdbx_strand_id
1 'polypeptide(L)'
;MEDFDNATPAPLLTPLIVLVHKYIQRSPATAGSGGGLREVRDTFHREAERVKRALMRLRIKRTDECRYQVRVAQQDLMELIDLVVAEGGAAEIEASPGYTRSVVGLLFKGLEGLLAYIEHGYPGQFDHEIPLCDGQREIWQLRIHRQLSVISPWFREQGLSGSLWDIVSEPFCEILAPAGLPLVSHREWKYLSKLLTELEQLAKNEVTDAEEALLCLLVHHNFNKDQYLEYCTHYIAAQVSDNEPTNEEQLARVLRYRNLIDAVYPTAAHVGLWPGHDALHTRLMRWMDRIQAYYQGAVENPGEFGEQDVSTRRKGPAGWQRVRTTASLKELAGFFRLLLECGFFRETVFATISRFIAFGFSTGSSTEPVFGNVRKAFSDPSDVALRFAEELCKKMLQLIAEIRSGKKILKDSKKRS
;
A
#
# COMPACT_ATOMS: atom_id res chain seq x y z
N MET A 1 -9.10 -41.01 -17.02
CA MET A 1 -7.87 -40.19 -17.11
C MET A 1 -7.90 -39.61 -18.49
N GLU A 2 -8.51 -38.44 -18.64
CA GLU A 2 -8.77 -37.81 -19.93
C GLU A 2 -7.61 -36.89 -20.26
N ASP A 3 -7.23 -36.85 -21.54
CA ASP A 3 -6.19 -35.96 -22.02
C ASP A 3 -6.67 -34.50 -21.93
N PHE A 4 -6.14 -33.77 -20.95
CA PHE A 4 -6.29 -32.33 -20.90
C PHE A 4 -5.47 -31.74 -22.05
N ASP A 5 -6.20 -31.35 -23.09
CA ASP A 5 -5.66 -30.76 -24.31
C ASP A 5 -4.73 -29.58 -23.97
N ASN A 6 -3.46 -29.67 -24.38
CA ASN A 6 -2.41 -28.70 -24.02
C ASN A 6 -2.49 -27.39 -24.82
N ALA A 7 -3.65 -27.12 -25.44
CA ALA A 7 -3.97 -25.84 -26.05
C ALA A 7 -3.87 -24.72 -24.99
N THR A 8 -2.87 -23.85 -25.14
CA THR A 8 -2.70 -22.68 -24.27
C THR A 8 -4.00 -21.87 -24.29
N PRO A 9 -4.68 -21.68 -23.14
CA PRO A 9 -5.99 -21.04 -23.13
C PRO A 9 -5.88 -19.62 -23.67
N ALA A 10 -6.61 -19.33 -24.75
CA ALA A 10 -6.58 -18.02 -25.39
C ALA A 10 -6.88 -16.91 -24.36
N PRO A 11 -6.12 -15.79 -24.33
CA PRO A 11 -6.18 -14.82 -23.24
C PRO A 11 -7.62 -14.33 -23.03
N LEU A 12 -8.09 -14.42 -21.80
CA LEU A 12 -9.51 -14.32 -21.44
C LEU A 12 -10.15 -13.00 -21.90
N LEU A 13 -9.33 -11.97 -22.01
CA LEU A 13 -9.66 -10.59 -22.38
C LEU A 13 -9.37 -10.23 -23.85
N THR A 14 -8.80 -11.12 -24.68
CA THR A 14 -8.44 -10.80 -26.08
C THR A 14 -9.54 -10.08 -26.88
N PRO A 15 -10.81 -10.50 -26.85
CA PRO A 15 -11.88 -9.80 -27.57
C PRO A 15 -12.21 -8.41 -26.98
N LEU A 16 -11.98 -8.22 -25.68
CA LEU A 16 -12.13 -6.93 -25.01
C LEU A 16 -10.99 -5.97 -25.37
N ILE A 17 -9.76 -6.48 -25.47
CA ILE A 17 -8.58 -5.73 -25.94
C ILE A 17 -8.85 -5.19 -27.36
N VAL A 18 -9.28 -6.06 -28.28
CA VAL A 18 -9.63 -5.68 -29.65
C VAL A 18 -10.80 -4.67 -29.69
N LEU A 19 -11.79 -4.82 -28.80
CA LEU A 19 -12.91 -3.88 -28.67
C LEU A 19 -12.45 -2.48 -28.21
N VAL A 20 -11.57 -2.42 -27.21
CA VAL A 20 -11.03 -1.15 -26.68
C VAL A 20 -10.23 -0.42 -27.77
N HIS A 21 -9.25 -1.07 -28.41
CA HIS A 21 -8.50 -0.47 -29.51
C HIS A 21 -9.42 0.01 -30.66
N LYS A 22 -10.40 -0.82 -31.07
CA LYS A 22 -11.36 -0.48 -32.15
C LYS A 22 -12.11 0.83 -31.87
N TYR A 23 -12.51 1.09 -30.63
CA TYR A 23 -13.30 2.28 -30.29
C TYR A 23 -12.43 3.49 -29.92
N ILE A 24 -11.27 3.29 -29.29
CA ILE A 24 -10.25 4.35 -29.11
C ILE A 24 -9.85 4.95 -30.46
N GLN A 25 -9.42 4.14 -31.41
CA GLN A 25 -8.96 4.57 -32.74
C GLN A 25 -10.06 5.23 -33.61
N ARG A 26 -11.32 5.24 -33.15
CA ARG A 26 -12.46 5.88 -33.82
C ARG A 26 -12.98 7.12 -33.10
N SER A 27 -12.49 7.40 -31.89
CA SER A 27 -13.05 8.42 -30.98
C SER A 27 -13.26 9.81 -31.61
N PRO A 28 -12.31 10.38 -32.41
CA PRO A 28 -12.46 11.73 -32.94
C PRO A 28 -13.62 11.93 -33.94
N ALA A 29 -14.10 10.87 -34.58
CA ALA A 29 -14.95 10.97 -35.78
C ALA A 29 -16.45 10.77 -35.53
N THR A 30 -16.86 10.17 -34.41
CA THR A 30 -18.26 9.70 -34.21
C THR A 30 -19.03 10.38 -33.07
N ALA A 31 -18.40 11.29 -32.33
CA ALA A 31 -18.97 11.91 -31.12
C ALA A 31 -20.28 12.69 -31.35
N GLY A 32 -20.57 13.13 -32.58
CA GLY A 32 -21.79 13.87 -32.93
C GLY A 32 -23.09 13.05 -32.97
N SER A 33 -23.08 11.73 -32.71
CA SER A 33 -24.29 10.90 -32.81
C SER A 33 -24.50 9.94 -31.62
N GLY A 34 -25.62 10.11 -30.90
CA GLY A 34 -25.96 9.31 -29.71
C GLY A 34 -26.16 7.80 -29.96
N GLY A 35 -26.26 7.38 -31.22
CA GLY A 35 -26.30 5.96 -31.59
C GLY A 35 -24.99 5.23 -31.31
N GLY A 36 -23.84 5.88 -31.56
CA GLY A 36 -22.52 5.27 -31.41
C GLY A 36 -22.22 4.87 -29.96
N LEU A 37 -22.47 5.76 -29.00
CA LEU A 37 -22.26 5.49 -27.58
C LEU A 37 -23.11 4.31 -27.08
N ARG A 38 -24.32 4.13 -27.63
CA ARG A 38 -25.19 2.99 -27.31
C ARG A 38 -24.64 1.67 -27.85
N GLU A 39 -24.16 1.63 -29.09
CA GLU A 39 -23.52 0.44 -29.67
C GLU A 39 -22.28 0.04 -28.87
N VAL A 40 -21.43 1.01 -28.50
CA VAL A 40 -20.25 0.80 -27.66
C VAL A 40 -20.66 0.19 -26.33
N ARG A 41 -21.60 0.81 -25.60
CA ARG A 41 -22.08 0.34 -24.30
C ARG A 41 -22.62 -1.09 -24.36
N ASP A 42 -23.54 -1.33 -25.29
CA ASP A 42 -24.30 -2.57 -25.37
C ASP A 42 -23.39 -3.71 -25.92
N THR A 43 -22.26 -3.39 -26.56
CA THR A 43 -21.22 -4.35 -26.95
C THR A 43 -20.19 -4.59 -25.84
N PHE A 44 -19.69 -3.54 -25.17
CA PHE A 44 -18.80 -3.68 -24.01
C PHE A 44 -19.46 -4.51 -22.91
N HIS A 45 -20.74 -4.26 -22.60
CA HIS A 45 -21.47 -5.01 -21.58
C HIS A 45 -21.56 -6.51 -21.91
N ARG A 46 -21.82 -6.88 -23.17
CA ARG A 46 -21.84 -8.29 -23.62
C ARG A 46 -20.49 -8.98 -23.42
N GLU A 47 -19.39 -8.28 -23.72
CA GLU A 47 -18.04 -8.79 -23.51
C GLU A 47 -17.65 -8.86 -22.03
N ALA A 48 -18.01 -7.86 -21.22
CA ALA A 48 -17.84 -7.89 -19.77
C ALA A 48 -18.58 -9.09 -19.14
N GLU A 49 -19.81 -9.38 -19.56
CA GLU A 49 -20.54 -10.57 -19.10
C GLU A 49 -19.99 -11.88 -19.68
N ARG A 50 -19.31 -11.89 -20.83
CA ARG A 50 -18.53 -13.06 -21.29
C ARG A 50 -17.32 -13.28 -20.37
N VAL A 51 -16.56 -12.23 -20.06
CA VAL A 51 -15.39 -12.23 -19.17
C VAL A 51 -15.78 -12.75 -17.79
N LYS A 52 -16.82 -12.20 -17.15
CA LYS A 52 -17.33 -12.67 -15.84
C LYS A 52 -17.69 -14.15 -15.86
N ARG A 53 -18.45 -14.61 -16.86
CA ARG A 53 -18.83 -16.04 -17.00
C ARG A 53 -17.64 -16.96 -17.28
N ALA A 54 -16.59 -16.48 -17.96
CA ALA A 54 -15.35 -17.22 -18.15
C ALA A 54 -14.60 -17.36 -16.80
N LEU A 55 -14.45 -16.26 -16.06
CA LEU A 55 -13.85 -16.23 -14.72
C LEU A 55 -14.58 -17.18 -13.77
N MET A 56 -15.92 -17.12 -13.67
CA MET A 56 -16.72 -18.02 -12.82
C MET A 56 -16.40 -19.52 -13.02
N ARG A 57 -16.08 -19.93 -14.25
CA ARG A 57 -15.70 -21.33 -14.56
C ARG A 57 -14.29 -21.68 -14.08
N LEU A 58 -13.39 -20.72 -13.95
CA LEU A 58 -12.05 -20.92 -13.37
C LEU A 58 -12.10 -21.22 -11.87
N ARG A 59 -13.13 -20.75 -11.16
CA ARG A 59 -13.36 -21.05 -9.73
C ARG A 59 -13.52 -22.55 -9.42
N ILE A 60 -13.76 -23.37 -10.44
CA ILE A 60 -13.90 -24.84 -10.36
C ILE A 60 -12.57 -25.56 -10.70
N LYS A 61 -11.57 -24.85 -11.25
CA LYS A 61 -10.25 -25.42 -11.58
C LYS A 61 -9.31 -25.49 -10.37
N ARG A 62 -8.15 -26.15 -10.57
CA ARG A 62 -7.03 -26.17 -9.60
C ARG A 62 -6.60 -24.77 -9.19
N THR A 63 -6.24 -24.61 -7.92
CA THR A 63 -6.00 -23.31 -7.27
C THR A 63 -4.89 -22.48 -7.93
N ASP A 64 -3.80 -23.10 -8.38
CA ASP A 64 -2.66 -22.37 -8.98
C ASP A 64 -2.95 -21.90 -10.41
N GLU A 65 -3.66 -22.70 -11.20
CA GLU A 65 -4.15 -22.29 -12.53
C GLU A 65 -5.16 -21.14 -12.39
N CYS A 66 -6.05 -21.22 -11.40
CA CYS A 66 -6.97 -20.11 -11.07
C CYS A 66 -6.19 -18.85 -10.66
N ARG A 67 -5.15 -18.96 -9.82
CA ARG A 67 -4.28 -17.84 -9.43
C ARG A 67 -3.57 -17.21 -10.63
N TYR A 68 -3.00 -18.03 -11.52
CA TYR A 68 -2.31 -17.56 -12.72
C TYR A 68 -3.26 -16.77 -13.63
N GLN A 69 -4.40 -17.36 -14.00
CA GLN A 69 -5.39 -16.74 -14.88
C GLN A 69 -5.98 -15.45 -14.28
N VAL A 70 -6.21 -15.41 -12.96
CA VAL A 70 -6.66 -14.19 -12.25
C VAL A 70 -5.62 -13.07 -12.35
N ARG A 71 -4.32 -13.38 -12.18
CA ARG A 71 -3.25 -12.39 -12.25
C ARG A 71 -2.99 -11.87 -13.65
N VAL A 72 -3.03 -12.73 -14.66
CA VAL A 72 -3.00 -12.30 -16.08
C VAL A 72 -4.19 -11.39 -16.37
N ALA A 73 -5.40 -11.78 -15.98
CA ALA A 73 -6.59 -10.95 -16.17
C ALA A 73 -6.56 -9.62 -15.38
N GLN A 74 -5.88 -9.57 -14.24
CA GLN A 74 -5.64 -8.33 -13.50
C GLN A 74 -4.68 -7.40 -14.27
N GLN A 75 -3.55 -7.93 -14.75
CA GLN A 75 -2.56 -7.16 -15.52
C GLN A 75 -3.14 -6.66 -16.85
N ASP A 76 -3.74 -7.54 -17.66
CA ASP A 76 -4.42 -7.21 -18.91
C ASP A 76 -5.43 -6.05 -18.74
N LEU A 77 -6.18 -6.04 -17.63
CA LEU A 77 -7.13 -4.97 -17.33
C LEU A 77 -6.46 -3.66 -16.93
N MET A 78 -5.35 -3.70 -16.18
CA MET A 78 -4.60 -2.49 -15.79
C MET A 78 -3.91 -1.85 -17.00
N GLU A 79 -3.35 -2.65 -17.91
CA GLU A 79 -2.80 -2.19 -19.20
C GLU A 79 -3.90 -1.61 -20.10
N LEU A 80 -5.09 -2.23 -20.16
CA LEU A 80 -6.24 -1.67 -20.89
C LEU A 80 -6.78 -0.37 -20.30
N ILE A 81 -6.76 -0.23 -18.97
CA ILE A 81 -7.15 1.03 -18.33
C ILE A 81 -6.15 2.12 -18.71
N ASP A 82 -4.84 1.84 -18.60
CA ASP A 82 -3.77 2.77 -18.94
C ASP A 82 -3.91 3.31 -20.37
N LEU A 83 -4.12 2.41 -21.34
CA LEU A 83 -4.40 2.73 -22.74
C LEU A 83 -5.64 3.64 -22.91
N VAL A 84 -6.73 3.37 -22.17
CA VAL A 84 -7.94 4.21 -22.22
C VAL A 84 -7.67 5.61 -21.66
N VAL A 85 -6.82 5.75 -20.64
CA VAL A 85 -6.44 7.08 -20.13
C VAL A 85 -5.50 7.81 -21.09
N ALA A 86 -4.45 7.14 -21.59
CA ALA A 86 -3.46 7.75 -22.48
C ALA A 86 -4.08 8.35 -23.75
N GLU A 87 -5.13 7.74 -24.27
CA GLU A 87 -5.80 8.15 -25.51
C GLU A 87 -7.00 9.10 -25.30
N GLY A 88 -7.56 9.16 -24.08
CA GLY A 88 -8.71 10.01 -23.75
C GLY A 88 -8.43 11.17 -22.79
N GLY A 89 -7.27 11.17 -22.12
CA GLY A 89 -6.87 12.14 -21.10
C GLY A 89 -7.57 11.93 -19.75
N ALA A 90 -6.80 11.93 -18.66
CA ALA A 90 -7.33 11.77 -17.30
C ALA A 90 -8.40 12.81 -16.94
N ALA A 91 -8.24 14.04 -17.45
CA ALA A 91 -9.17 15.14 -17.20
C ALA A 91 -10.58 14.92 -17.79
N GLU A 92 -10.71 14.29 -18.97
CA GLU A 92 -12.03 13.99 -19.55
C GLU A 92 -12.77 12.93 -18.72
N ILE A 93 -12.02 11.93 -18.25
CA ILE A 93 -12.54 10.79 -17.49
C ILE A 93 -13.02 11.22 -16.10
N GLU A 94 -12.25 12.03 -15.37
CA GLU A 94 -12.68 12.52 -14.05
C GLU A 94 -13.79 13.59 -14.15
N ALA A 95 -13.87 14.35 -15.26
CA ALA A 95 -14.99 15.25 -15.55
C ALA A 95 -16.27 14.50 -15.98
N SER A 96 -16.16 13.23 -16.37
CA SER A 96 -17.26 12.36 -16.82
C SER A 96 -17.42 11.11 -15.93
N PRO A 97 -17.74 11.25 -14.62
CA PRO A 97 -17.72 10.15 -13.64
C PRO A 97 -18.78 9.05 -13.84
N GLY A 98 -19.53 9.05 -14.95
CA GLY A 98 -20.56 8.06 -15.27
C GLY A 98 -20.64 7.71 -16.76
N TYR A 99 -21.20 6.54 -17.05
CA TYR A 99 -21.28 5.84 -18.35
C TYR A 99 -22.02 6.59 -19.51
N THR A 100 -22.29 7.88 -19.40
CA THR A 100 -23.31 8.60 -20.19
C THR A 100 -22.79 9.76 -21.04
N ARG A 101 -21.51 10.18 -20.90
CA ARG A 101 -20.99 11.38 -21.58
C ARG A 101 -19.91 11.13 -22.64
N SER A 102 -19.01 10.17 -22.46
CA SER A 102 -18.02 9.82 -23.47
C SER A 102 -17.78 8.30 -23.58
N VAL A 103 -17.22 7.88 -24.72
CA VAL A 103 -16.78 6.50 -24.95
C VAL A 103 -15.63 6.13 -24.00
N VAL A 104 -14.71 7.06 -23.76
CA VAL A 104 -13.55 6.87 -22.88
C VAL A 104 -14.00 6.61 -21.44
N GLY A 105 -14.80 7.50 -20.86
CA GLY A 105 -15.31 7.35 -19.48
C GLY A 105 -16.15 6.08 -19.29
N LEU A 106 -16.90 5.67 -20.33
CA LEU A 106 -17.64 4.42 -20.34
C LEU A 106 -16.72 3.19 -20.32
N LEU A 107 -15.69 3.15 -21.18
CA LEU A 107 -14.72 2.04 -21.22
C LEU A 107 -13.95 1.97 -19.89
N PHE A 108 -13.47 3.11 -19.39
CA PHE A 108 -12.76 3.22 -18.11
C PHE A 108 -13.59 2.67 -16.93
N LYS A 109 -14.82 3.17 -16.73
CA LYS A 109 -15.71 2.69 -15.66
C LYS A 109 -16.10 1.21 -15.83
N GLY A 110 -16.21 0.75 -17.07
CA GLY A 110 -16.46 -0.65 -17.39
C GLY A 110 -15.29 -1.57 -17.02
N LEU A 111 -14.05 -1.13 -17.24
CA LEU A 111 -12.82 -1.86 -16.89
C LEU A 111 -12.57 -1.84 -15.37
N GLU A 112 -12.74 -0.70 -14.69
CA GLU A 112 -12.75 -0.63 -13.22
C GLU A 112 -13.77 -1.63 -12.62
N GLY A 113 -14.98 -1.69 -13.20
CA GLY A 113 -16.03 -2.62 -12.78
C GLY A 113 -15.72 -4.10 -13.02
N LEU A 114 -14.85 -4.42 -13.98
CA LEU A 114 -14.31 -5.77 -14.17
C LEU A 114 -13.18 -6.08 -13.18
N LEU A 115 -12.29 -5.12 -12.92
CA LEU A 115 -11.19 -5.26 -11.96
C LEU A 115 -11.73 -5.51 -10.54
N ALA A 116 -12.70 -4.70 -10.09
CA ALA A 116 -13.39 -4.88 -8.81
C ALA A 116 -14.20 -6.19 -8.74
N TYR A 117 -14.72 -6.69 -9.86
CA TYR A 117 -15.37 -8.01 -9.91
C TYR A 117 -14.37 -9.15 -9.70
N ILE A 118 -13.16 -9.06 -10.26
CA ILE A 118 -12.09 -10.04 -10.01
C ILE A 118 -11.65 -9.95 -8.55
N GLU A 119 -11.41 -8.75 -8.03
CA GLU A 119 -10.99 -8.52 -6.64
C GLU A 119 -11.98 -9.17 -5.64
N HIS A 120 -13.28 -8.93 -5.80
CA HIS A 120 -14.31 -9.52 -4.93
C HIS A 120 -14.51 -11.02 -5.16
N GLY A 121 -14.34 -11.50 -6.40
CA GLY A 121 -14.51 -12.92 -6.75
C GLY A 121 -13.35 -13.82 -6.32
N TYR A 122 -12.13 -13.27 -6.25
CA TYR A 122 -10.87 -14.02 -6.11
C TYR A 122 -9.86 -13.35 -5.13
N PRO A 123 -10.26 -12.99 -3.89
CA PRO A 123 -9.41 -12.23 -2.96
C PRO A 123 -8.17 -13.01 -2.45
N GLY A 124 -8.09 -14.32 -2.67
CA GLY A 124 -6.89 -15.14 -2.39
C GLY A 124 -5.95 -15.31 -3.58
N GLN A 125 -6.22 -14.63 -4.70
CA GLN A 125 -5.50 -14.76 -5.97
C GLN A 125 -5.14 -13.40 -6.58
N PHE A 126 -6.05 -12.43 -6.46
CA PHE A 126 -5.82 -11.01 -6.79
C PHE A 126 -4.61 -10.48 -6.01
N ASP A 127 -3.78 -9.67 -6.64
CA ASP A 127 -2.55 -9.16 -6.05
C ASP A 127 -2.68 -7.66 -5.78
N HIS A 128 -3.02 -7.31 -4.53
CA HIS A 128 -3.20 -5.92 -4.11
C HIS A 128 -1.87 -5.14 -4.02
N GLU A 129 -0.72 -5.82 -4.07
CA GLU A 129 0.61 -5.19 -3.99
C GLU A 129 1.12 -4.74 -5.37
N ILE A 130 0.41 -5.07 -6.46
CA ILE A 130 0.73 -4.58 -7.81
C ILE A 130 0.55 -3.04 -7.83
N PRO A 131 1.52 -2.29 -8.38
CA PRO A 131 1.45 -0.84 -8.50
C PRO A 131 0.41 -0.40 -9.53
N LEU A 132 -0.23 0.75 -9.31
CA LEU A 132 -1.07 1.40 -10.31
C LEU A 132 -0.26 1.71 -11.59
N CYS A 133 -0.93 1.68 -12.74
CA CYS A 133 -0.40 2.24 -13.98
C CYS A 133 -0.48 3.78 -13.99
N ASP A 134 0.30 4.43 -14.85
CA ASP A 134 0.51 5.89 -14.80
C ASP A 134 -0.76 6.68 -15.16
N GLY A 135 -1.55 6.21 -16.12
CA GLY A 135 -2.86 6.79 -16.45
C GLY A 135 -3.88 6.62 -15.32
N GLN A 136 -3.82 5.52 -14.55
CA GLN A 136 -4.55 5.47 -13.28
C GLN A 136 -4.00 6.55 -12.34
N ARG A 137 -2.70 6.59 -12.06
CA ARG A 137 -2.11 7.60 -11.15
C ARG A 137 -2.57 9.03 -11.49
N GLU A 138 -2.59 9.42 -12.77
CA GLU A 138 -3.01 10.77 -13.21
C GLU A 138 -4.47 11.09 -12.84
N ILE A 139 -5.44 10.23 -13.16
CA ILE A 139 -6.87 10.41 -12.80
C ILE A 139 -7.03 10.59 -11.29
N TRP A 140 -6.29 9.80 -10.53
CA TRP A 140 -6.37 9.85 -9.08
C TRP A 140 -5.70 11.09 -8.50
N GLN A 141 -4.59 11.56 -9.06
CA GLN A 141 -3.97 12.84 -8.68
C GLN A 141 -4.95 14.01 -8.89
N LEU A 142 -5.68 14.03 -10.02
CA LEU A 142 -6.75 15.03 -10.27
C LEU A 142 -7.89 14.93 -9.24
N ARG A 143 -8.35 13.72 -8.93
CA ARG A 143 -9.41 13.50 -7.92
C ARG A 143 -8.96 13.91 -6.51
N ILE A 144 -7.73 13.52 -6.12
CA ILE A 144 -7.12 13.85 -4.84
C ILE A 144 -7.01 15.37 -4.69
N HIS A 145 -6.46 16.06 -5.70
CA HIS A 145 -6.37 17.53 -5.71
C HIS A 145 -7.75 18.18 -5.55
N ARG A 146 -8.79 17.69 -6.23
CA ARG A 146 -10.15 18.20 -6.08
C ARG A 146 -10.68 17.99 -4.65
N GLN A 147 -10.56 16.78 -4.08
CA GLN A 147 -11.09 16.50 -2.74
C GLN A 147 -10.32 17.25 -1.64
N LEU A 148 -8.99 17.30 -1.71
CA LEU A 148 -8.17 18.09 -0.76
C LEU A 148 -8.48 19.59 -0.81
N SER A 149 -8.87 20.13 -1.97
CA SER A 149 -9.32 21.54 -2.08
C SER A 149 -10.61 21.86 -1.32
N VAL A 150 -11.41 20.84 -0.95
CA VAL A 150 -12.60 20.97 -0.08
C VAL A 150 -12.23 20.73 1.39
N ILE A 151 -11.36 19.76 1.66
CA ILE A 151 -11.00 19.34 3.03
C ILE A 151 -10.05 20.35 3.70
N SER A 152 -9.09 20.93 2.95
CA SER A 152 -8.10 21.87 3.50
C SER A 152 -8.67 23.21 3.99
N PRO A 153 -9.71 23.82 3.36
CA PRO A 153 -10.51 24.88 3.98
C PRO A 153 -11.17 24.43 5.30
N TRP A 154 -11.91 23.31 5.28
CA TRP A 154 -12.63 22.81 6.45
C TRP A 154 -11.73 22.60 7.68
N PHE A 155 -10.53 22.02 7.51
CA PHE A 155 -9.56 21.89 8.62
C PHE A 155 -9.24 23.22 9.31
N ARG A 156 -9.13 24.31 8.54
CA ARG A 156 -8.81 25.65 9.06
C ARG A 156 -10.05 26.34 9.65
N GLU A 157 -11.22 26.13 9.04
CA GLU A 157 -12.51 26.66 9.51
C GLU A 157 -12.94 26.03 10.84
N GLN A 158 -12.63 24.75 11.06
CA GLN A 158 -12.83 24.03 12.33
C GLN A 158 -11.72 24.29 13.37
N GLY A 159 -10.70 25.10 13.04
CA GLY A 159 -9.60 25.41 13.96
C GLY A 159 -8.64 24.24 14.27
N LEU A 160 -8.67 23.16 13.48
CA LEU A 160 -7.80 21.99 13.69
C LEU A 160 -6.32 22.35 13.51
N SER A 161 -5.45 21.68 14.26
CA SER A 161 -4.02 22.01 14.24
C SER A 161 -3.37 21.77 12.88
N GLY A 162 -2.47 22.69 12.46
CA GLY A 162 -1.73 22.55 11.21
C GLY A 162 -0.90 21.25 11.16
N SER A 163 -0.32 20.87 12.31
CA SER A 163 0.34 19.58 12.50
C SER A 163 -0.56 18.37 12.20
N LEU A 164 -1.84 18.41 12.60
CA LEU A 164 -2.77 17.32 12.28
C LEU A 164 -3.09 17.29 10.79
N TRP A 165 -3.26 18.44 10.16
CA TRP A 165 -3.41 18.53 8.70
C TRP A 165 -2.19 17.95 7.97
N ASP A 166 -0.97 18.30 8.36
CA ASP A 166 0.26 17.78 7.75
C ASP A 166 0.35 16.25 7.91
N ILE A 167 0.06 15.73 9.11
CA ILE A 167 0.04 14.29 9.41
C ILE A 167 -0.98 13.53 8.56
N VAL A 168 -2.18 14.09 8.36
CA VAL A 168 -3.28 13.47 7.60
C VAL A 168 -3.11 13.64 6.09
N SER A 169 -2.51 14.75 5.63
CA SER A 169 -2.35 15.06 4.21
C SER A 169 -1.12 14.40 3.55
N GLU A 170 -0.05 14.13 4.31
CA GLU A 170 1.20 13.55 3.78
C GLU A 170 1.00 12.31 2.87
N PRO A 171 0.18 11.29 3.21
CA PRO A 171 -0.01 10.13 2.33
C PRO A 171 -0.70 10.44 0.99
N PHE A 172 -1.45 11.55 0.92
CA PHE A 172 -2.04 12.03 -0.34
C PHE A 172 -1.03 12.88 -1.12
N CYS A 173 -0.21 13.67 -0.43
CA CYS A 173 0.91 14.41 -1.02
C CYS A 173 1.98 13.47 -1.62
N GLU A 174 2.21 12.29 -1.03
CA GLU A 174 3.07 11.25 -1.63
C GLU A 174 2.54 10.75 -2.99
N ILE A 175 1.22 10.64 -3.17
CA ILE A 175 0.62 10.29 -4.47
C ILE A 175 0.75 11.45 -5.46
N LEU A 176 0.56 12.69 -5.00
CA LEU A 176 0.71 13.92 -5.80
C LEU A 176 2.16 14.22 -6.19
N ALA A 177 3.15 13.51 -5.64
CA ALA A 177 4.56 13.66 -6.02
C ALA A 177 4.79 13.35 -7.51
N PRO A 178 5.81 13.97 -8.15
CA PRO A 178 6.17 13.70 -9.54
C PRO A 178 6.49 12.23 -9.83
N ALA A 179 6.41 11.86 -11.11
CA ALA A 179 6.73 10.52 -11.59
C ALA A 179 8.16 10.09 -11.20
N GLY A 180 8.28 8.85 -10.72
CA GLY A 180 9.54 8.24 -10.27
C GLY A 180 9.59 7.87 -8.79
N LEU A 181 8.71 8.42 -7.94
CA LEU A 181 8.64 8.16 -6.50
C LEU A 181 7.20 8.03 -5.99
N PRO A 182 7.01 7.28 -4.88
CA PRO A 182 7.05 5.82 -4.91
C PRO A 182 5.94 5.24 -5.82
N LEU A 183 6.00 3.94 -6.12
CA LEU A 183 4.93 3.26 -6.84
C LEU A 183 3.80 2.88 -5.86
N VAL A 184 2.65 3.53 -5.99
CA VAL A 184 1.46 3.32 -5.15
C VAL A 184 0.81 1.98 -5.51
N SER A 185 0.66 1.07 -4.54
CA SER A 185 -0.01 -0.22 -4.75
C SER A 185 -1.54 -0.09 -4.87
N HIS A 186 -2.19 -1.07 -5.49
CA HIS A 186 -3.66 -1.16 -5.51
C HIS A 186 -4.28 -1.25 -4.09
N ARG A 187 -3.54 -1.75 -3.09
CA ARG A 187 -3.91 -1.71 -1.67
C ARG A 187 -3.94 -0.27 -1.15
N GLU A 188 -2.84 0.46 -1.30
CA GLU A 188 -2.69 1.84 -0.81
C GLU A 188 -3.64 2.78 -1.53
N TRP A 189 -3.81 2.59 -2.85
CA TRP A 189 -4.90 3.17 -3.63
C TRP A 189 -6.22 3.02 -2.88
N LYS A 190 -6.72 1.79 -2.75
CA LYS A 190 -8.06 1.48 -2.25
C LYS A 190 -8.30 2.03 -0.85
N TYR A 191 -7.28 1.94 0.01
CA TYR A 191 -7.29 2.52 1.35
C TYR A 191 -7.48 4.04 1.30
N LEU A 192 -6.62 4.74 0.58
CA LEU A 192 -6.62 6.20 0.52
C LEU A 192 -7.86 6.76 -0.19
N SER A 193 -8.43 6.06 -1.18
CA SER A 193 -9.72 6.48 -1.76
C SER A 193 -10.85 6.49 -0.74
N LYS A 194 -10.94 5.43 0.08
CA LYS A 194 -12.02 5.26 1.05
C LYS A 194 -11.90 6.34 2.13
N LEU A 195 -10.69 6.51 2.69
CA LEU A 195 -10.40 7.54 3.67
C LEU A 195 -10.65 8.95 3.12
N LEU A 196 -10.21 9.27 1.90
CA LEU A 196 -10.40 10.60 1.31
C LEU A 196 -11.87 10.91 1.01
N THR A 197 -12.65 9.93 0.56
CA THR A 197 -14.09 10.08 0.36
C THR A 197 -14.83 10.31 1.68
N GLU A 198 -14.43 9.64 2.77
CA GLU A 198 -15.05 9.83 4.08
C GLU A 198 -14.57 11.13 4.78
N LEU A 199 -13.33 11.57 4.55
CA LEU A 199 -12.86 12.92 4.91
C LEU A 199 -13.64 14.02 4.16
N GLU A 200 -13.90 13.83 2.86
CA GLU A 200 -14.71 14.77 2.07
C GLU A 200 -16.19 14.79 2.51
N GLN A 201 -16.70 13.70 3.07
CA GLN A 201 -18.03 13.65 3.69
C GLN A 201 -18.03 14.34 5.06
N LEU A 202 -17.03 14.08 5.91
CA LEU A 202 -16.86 14.77 7.19
C LEU A 202 -16.78 16.29 7.00
N ALA A 203 -16.03 16.74 5.99
CA ALA A 203 -15.88 18.14 5.63
C ALA A 203 -17.15 18.83 5.05
N LYS A 204 -18.20 18.06 4.75
CA LYS A 204 -19.49 18.56 4.22
C LYS A 204 -20.65 18.45 5.21
N ASN A 205 -20.45 17.76 6.32
CA ASN A 205 -21.45 17.59 7.36
C ASN A 205 -21.25 18.65 8.45
N GLU A 206 -22.33 19.03 9.13
CA GLU A 206 -22.22 19.75 10.40
C GLU A 206 -21.74 18.77 11.48
N VAL A 207 -20.71 19.16 12.24
CA VAL A 207 -20.06 18.32 13.25
C VAL A 207 -19.84 19.16 14.51
N THR A 208 -20.29 18.67 15.66
CA THR A 208 -20.20 19.41 16.94
C THR A 208 -18.78 19.46 17.50
N ASP A 209 -17.99 18.40 17.27
CA ASP A 209 -16.57 18.31 17.61
C ASP A 209 -15.83 17.69 16.42
N ALA A 210 -15.13 18.54 15.66
CA ALA A 210 -14.42 18.12 14.46
C ALA A 210 -13.18 17.27 14.77
N GLU A 211 -12.56 17.43 15.94
CA GLU A 211 -11.34 16.71 16.31
C GLU A 211 -11.68 15.32 16.85
N GLU A 212 -12.70 15.19 17.69
CA GLU A 212 -13.21 13.89 18.14
C GLU A 212 -13.79 13.07 16.97
N ALA A 213 -14.49 13.71 16.03
CA ALA A 213 -15.00 13.03 14.84
C ALA A 213 -13.89 12.59 13.87
N LEU A 214 -12.84 13.41 13.69
CA LEU A 214 -11.67 13.06 12.89
C LEU A 214 -10.84 11.95 13.55
N LEU A 215 -10.70 11.97 14.89
CA LEU A 215 -10.14 10.88 15.68
C LEU A 215 -10.90 9.57 15.45
N CYS A 216 -12.23 9.62 15.55
CA CYS A 216 -13.09 8.45 15.30
C CYS A 216 -12.90 7.89 13.88
N LEU A 217 -12.85 8.76 12.87
CA LEU A 217 -12.65 8.37 11.47
C LEU A 217 -11.29 7.70 11.26
N LEU A 218 -10.19 8.32 11.72
CA LEU A 218 -8.85 7.80 11.50
C LEU A 218 -8.57 6.52 12.30
N VAL A 219 -9.22 6.33 13.46
CA VAL A 219 -9.24 5.05 14.19
C VAL A 219 -10.06 4.00 13.44
N HIS A 220 -11.23 4.34 12.89
CA HIS A 220 -12.05 3.41 12.11
C HIS A 220 -11.31 2.86 10.88
N HIS A 221 -10.58 3.73 10.16
CA HIS A 221 -9.72 3.32 9.04
C HIS A 221 -8.37 2.73 9.48
N ASN A 222 -8.06 2.61 10.77
CA ASN A 222 -6.76 2.11 11.25
C ASN A 222 -5.57 2.86 10.61
N PHE A 223 -5.57 4.20 10.74
CA PHE A 223 -4.52 5.10 10.23
C PHE A 223 -3.25 4.99 11.10
N ASN A 224 -2.58 3.84 11.03
CA ASN A 224 -1.53 3.39 11.95
C ASN A 224 -0.15 4.04 11.75
N LYS A 225 -0.12 5.30 11.29
CA LYS A 225 1.07 6.14 11.10
C LYS A 225 1.64 6.58 12.46
N ASP A 226 2.96 6.48 12.64
CA ASP A 226 3.63 6.73 13.93
C ASP A 226 3.33 8.13 14.51
N GLN A 227 3.49 9.19 13.70
CA GLN A 227 3.18 10.58 14.08
C GLN A 227 1.72 10.78 14.51
N TYR A 228 0.79 10.00 13.95
CA TYR A 228 -0.63 10.14 14.30
C TYR A 228 -0.96 9.48 15.64
N LEU A 229 -0.30 8.37 15.98
CA LEU A 229 -0.36 7.84 17.35
C LEU A 229 0.15 8.88 18.34
N GLU A 230 1.32 9.47 18.08
CA GLU A 230 1.94 10.51 18.90
C GLU A 230 0.95 11.68 19.11
N TYR A 231 0.37 12.21 18.03
CA TYR A 231 -0.68 13.24 18.09
C TYR A 231 -1.86 12.83 18.98
N CYS A 232 -2.46 11.65 18.75
CA CYS A 232 -3.58 11.15 19.55
C CYS A 232 -3.22 11.03 21.03
N THR A 233 -2.00 10.62 21.37
CA THR A 233 -1.57 10.51 22.77
C THR A 233 -1.40 11.86 23.44
N HIS A 234 -0.85 12.86 22.75
CA HIS A 234 -0.77 14.23 23.29
C HIS A 234 -2.16 14.88 23.41
N TYR A 235 -3.03 14.73 22.41
CA TYR A 235 -4.41 15.22 22.44
C TYR A 235 -5.19 14.62 23.62
N ILE A 236 -5.23 13.29 23.74
CA ILE A 236 -5.95 12.62 24.83
C ILE A 236 -5.33 12.96 26.19
N ALA A 237 -4.00 13.05 26.32
CA ALA A 237 -3.36 13.44 27.58
C ALA A 237 -3.72 14.88 28.00
N ALA A 238 -3.73 15.84 27.06
CA ALA A 238 -4.18 17.20 27.33
C ALA A 238 -5.65 17.22 27.79
N GLN A 239 -6.55 16.57 27.04
CA GLN A 239 -7.98 16.48 27.36
C GLN A 239 -8.25 15.76 28.69
N VAL A 240 -7.41 14.81 29.10
CA VAL A 240 -7.50 14.14 30.41
C VAL A 240 -7.01 15.04 31.54
N SER A 241 -5.97 15.86 31.32
CA SER A 241 -5.36 16.73 32.35
C SER A 241 -6.01 18.12 32.49
N ASP A 242 -6.90 18.51 31.58
CA ASP A 242 -7.47 19.86 31.53
C ASP A 242 -8.38 20.24 32.72
N ASN A 243 -8.22 21.47 33.22
CA ASN A 243 -8.89 22.05 34.41
C ASN A 243 -8.59 21.36 35.76
N GLU A 244 -7.32 21.03 36.04
CA GLU A 244 -6.84 20.43 37.31
C GLU A 244 -7.72 19.29 37.91
N PRO A 245 -8.15 18.29 37.11
CA PRO A 245 -9.10 17.27 37.54
C PRO A 245 -8.48 16.26 38.52
N THR A 246 -9.31 15.71 39.39
CA THR A 246 -8.92 14.62 40.32
C THR A 246 -8.56 13.34 39.56
N ASN A 247 -7.79 12.43 40.19
CA ASN A 247 -7.45 11.12 39.60
C ASN A 247 -8.70 10.31 39.17
N GLU A 248 -9.83 10.46 39.87
CA GLU A 248 -11.09 9.79 39.52
C GLU A 248 -11.70 10.36 38.24
N GLU A 249 -11.71 11.69 38.08
CA GLU A 249 -12.15 12.37 36.87
C GLU A 249 -11.21 12.12 35.69
N GLN A 250 -9.90 12.10 35.92
CA GLN A 250 -8.89 11.74 34.93
C GLN A 250 -9.11 10.31 34.43
N LEU A 251 -9.31 9.35 35.34
CA LEU A 251 -9.64 7.97 35.00
C LEU A 251 -10.98 7.88 34.24
N ALA A 252 -12.00 8.65 34.63
CA ALA A 252 -13.28 8.71 33.90
C ALA A 252 -13.12 9.25 32.47
N ARG A 253 -12.28 10.28 32.26
CA ARG A 253 -11.94 10.80 30.92
C ARG A 253 -11.16 9.78 30.08
N VAL A 254 -10.20 9.06 30.67
CA VAL A 254 -9.48 7.96 30.00
C VAL A 254 -10.45 6.86 29.57
N LEU A 255 -11.38 6.47 30.44
CA LEU A 255 -12.42 5.46 30.13
C LEU A 255 -13.42 5.96 29.07
N ARG A 256 -13.73 7.26 29.01
CA ARG A 256 -14.52 7.86 27.90
C ARG A 256 -13.79 7.64 26.56
N TYR A 257 -12.52 8.03 26.46
CA TYR A 257 -11.74 7.84 25.23
C TYR A 257 -11.53 6.37 24.87
N ARG A 258 -11.38 5.49 25.86
CA ARG A 258 -11.35 4.04 25.67
C ARG A 258 -12.62 3.53 24.99
N ASN A 259 -13.77 3.82 25.58
CA ASN A 259 -15.07 3.39 25.07
C ASN A 259 -15.35 3.97 23.66
N LEU A 260 -14.96 5.22 23.41
CA LEU A 260 -15.06 5.85 22.09
C LEU A 260 -14.25 5.10 21.03
N ILE A 261 -12.98 4.81 21.32
CA ILE A 261 -12.04 4.18 20.38
C ILE A 261 -12.35 2.69 20.18
N ASP A 262 -12.87 2.00 21.20
CA ASP A 262 -13.42 0.64 21.08
C ASP A 262 -14.71 0.60 20.25
N ALA A 263 -15.58 1.62 20.34
CA ALA A 263 -16.85 1.65 19.61
C ALA A 263 -16.72 1.86 18.09
N VAL A 264 -15.68 2.58 17.65
CA VAL A 264 -15.47 2.92 16.23
C VAL A 264 -14.55 1.97 15.48
N TYR A 265 -13.69 1.23 16.18
CA TYR A 265 -12.73 0.32 15.57
C TYR A 265 -13.42 -0.98 15.07
N PRO A 266 -13.46 -1.23 13.74
CA PRO A 266 -14.17 -2.38 13.23
C PRO A 266 -13.38 -3.67 13.49
N THR A 267 -14.06 -4.72 13.95
CA THR A 267 -13.48 -6.02 14.33
C THR A 267 -12.72 -6.72 13.18
N ALA A 268 -12.90 -6.26 11.94
CA ALA A 268 -12.27 -6.75 10.72
C ALA A 268 -11.33 -5.72 10.05
N ALA A 269 -10.68 -4.83 10.81
CA ALA A 269 -9.71 -3.82 10.35
C ALA A 269 -8.38 -4.41 9.83
N HIS A 270 -8.44 -5.37 8.90
CA HIS A 270 -7.28 -6.11 8.38
C HIS A 270 -6.39 -5.29 7.41
N VAL A 271 -6.82 -4.08 7.02
CA VAL A 271 -6.05 -3.16 6.17
C VAL A 271 -5.92 -1.83 6.91
N GLY A 272 -4.74 -1.57 7.47
CA GLY A 272 -4.30 -0.22 7.87
C GLY A 272 -3.44 0.40 6.77
N LEU A 273 -3.11 1.69 6.91
CA LEU A 273 -2.26 2.41 5.96
C LEU A 273 -0.90 1.69 5.78
N TRP A 274 -0.28 1.24 6.87
CA TRP A 274 1.02 0.57 6.90
C TRP A 274 0.88 -0.87 7.46
N PRO A 275 0.68 -1.91 6.63
CA PRO A 275 0.43 -3.29 7.12
C PRO A 275 1.57 -3.99 7.87
N GLY A 276 2.78 -3.41 7.89
CA GLY A 276 3.90 -3.88 8.71
C GLY A 276 3.91 -3.34 10.15
N HIS A 277 2.93 -2.52 10.52
CA HIS A 277 2.74 -1.93 11.85
C HIS A 277 1.54 -2.54 12.56
N ASP A 278 1.59 -2.62 13.90
CA ASP A 278 0.41 -2.95 14.70
C ASP A 278 -0.71 -1.91 14.49
N ALA A 279 -1.97 -2.31 14.65
CA ALA A 279 -3.12 -1.44 14.43
C ALA A 279 -3.14 -0.24 15.42
N LEU A 280 -3.63 0.92 14.96
CA LEU A 280 -3.68 2.15 15.74
C LEU A 280 -4.46 1.95 17.05
N HIS A 281 -5.65 1.34 16.97
CA HIS A 281 -6.45 0.92 18.12
C HIS A 281 -5.62 0.13 19.14
N THR A 282 -4.92 -0.91 18.70
CA THR A 282 -4.12 -1.76 19.58
C THR A 282 -2.95 -1.01 20.22
N ARG A 283 -2.35 -0.03 19.51
CA ARG A 283 -1.28 0.83 20.05
C ARG A 283 -1.83 1.84 21.07
N LEU A 284 -2.98 2.45 20.80
CA LEU A 284 -3.69 3.35 21.71
C LEU A 284 -4.16 2.63 22.99
N MET A 285 -4.73 1.42 22.88
CA MET A 285 -5.18 0.64 24.03
C MET A 285 -4.04 0.29 24.99
N ARG A 286 -2.89 -0.18 24.47
CA ARG A 286 -1.67 -0.42 25.28
C ARG A 286 -1.10 0.83 25.97
N TRP A 287 -1.50 2.01 25.53
CA TRP A 287 -1.12 3.29 26.14
C TRP A 287 -2.16 3.72 27.18
N MET A 288 -3.46 3.62 26.87
CA MET A 288 -4.53 3.82 27.85
C MET A 288 -4.43 2.87 29.04
N ASP A 289 -4.08 1.60 28.83
CA ASP A 289 -3.87 0.62 29.92
C ASP A 289 -2.74 1.08 30.88
N ARG A 290 -1.68 1.73 30.36
CA ARG A 290 -0.59 2.29 31.17
C ARG A 290 -1.00 3.54 31.93
N ILE A 291 -1.75 4.45 31.29
CA ILE A 291 -2.26 5.66 31.94
C ILE A 291 -3.32 5.32 33.00
N GLN A 292 -4.20 4.36 32.72
CA GLN A 292 -5.15 3.82 33.69
C GLN A 292 -4.43 3.22 34.90
N ALA A 293 -3.37 2.42 34.69
CA ALA A 293 -2.57 1.87 35.79
C ALA A 293 -1.85 2.95 36.60
N TYR A 294 -1.41 4.05 35.98
CA TYR A 294 -0.83 5.21 36.66
C TYR A 294 -1.82 5.94 37.57
N TYR A 295 -3.01 6.31 37.06
CA TYR A 295 -4.02 6.99 37.88
C TYR A 295 -4.59 6.09 38.99
N GLN A 296 -4.52 4.76 38.81
CA GLN A 296 -4.79 3.76 39.84
C GLN A 296 -3.64 3.53 40.84
N GLY A 297 -2.50 4.23 40.69
CA GLY A 297 -1.34 4.14 41.59
C GLY A 297 -0.52 2.85 41.47
N ALA A 298 -0.69 2.07 40.41
CA ALA A 298 -0.04 0.77 40.22
C ALA A 298 1.33 0.85 39.52
N VAL A 299 1.67 2.00 38.92
CA VAL A 299 2.92 2.24 38.18
C VAL A 299 3.37 3.68 38.41
N GLU A 300 4.67 3.92 38.64
CA GLU A 300 5.23 5.29 38.69
C GLU A 300 5.28 5.91 37.28
N ASN A 301 4.96 7.20 37.19
CA ASN A 301 4.92 8.08 36.00
C ASN A 301 5.12 7.39 34.62
N PRO A 302 4.04 7.18 33.83
CA PRO A 302 4.11 6.59 32.49
C PRO A 302 4.74 7.61 31.54
N GLY A 303 6.08 7.63 31.52
CA GLY A 303 6.86 8.61 30.77
C GLY A 303 6.46 8.69 29.29
N GLU A 304 6.72 9.86 28.71
CA GLU A 304 6.54 10.17 27.28
C GLU A 304 6.99 9.00 26.39
N PHE A 305 6.27 8.78 25.28
CA PHE A 305 6.27 7.53 24.50
C PHE A 305 7.67 7.17 23.95
N GLY A 306 8.51 6.58 24.81
CA GLY A 306 9.94 6.49 24.58
C GLY A 306 10.27 5.70 23.33
N GLU A 307 11.34 6.11 22.63
CA GLU A 307 11.80 5.53 21.35
C GLU A 307 11.92 3.99 21.36
N GLN A 308 12.02 3.38 22.55
CA GLN A 308 12.03 1.93 22.75
C GLN A 308 10.72 1.24 22.28
N ASP A 309 9.55 1.86 22.45
CA ASP A 309 8.26 1.31 21.98
C ASP A 309 7.98 1.71 20.51
N VAL A 310 8.50 2.88 20.09
CA VAL A 310 8.53 3.30 18.67
C VAL A 310 9.58 2.51 17.87
N SER A 311 10.42 1.70 18.54
CA SER A 311 11.18 0.60 17.95
C SER A 311 10.25 -0.57 17.56
N THR A 312 9.28 -0.22 16.69
CA THR A 312 8.41 -1.14 15.97
C THR A 312 9.25 -2.32 15.49
N ARG A 313 9.02 -3.50 16.08
CA ARG A 313 9.44 -4.78 15.50
C ARG A 313 8.61 -4.97 14.23
N ARG A 314 9.00 -4.25 13.16
CA ARG A 314 8.32 -4.24 11.87
C ARG A 314 8.35 -5.67 11.33
N LYS A 315 7.25 -6.36 11.59
CA LYS A 315 6.91 -7.60 10.88
C LYS A 315 6.87 -7.20 9.41
N GLY A 316 7.38 -8.07 8.53
CA GLY A 316 7.23 -7.84 7.10
C GLY A 316 5.74 -7.82 6.72
N PRO A 317 5.38 -7.27 5.54
CA PRO A 317 4.03 -7.43 5.01
C PRO A 317 3.64 -8.92 5.06
N ALA A 318 2.38 -9.21 5.35
CA ALA A 318 1.95 -10.55 5.78
C ALA A 318 2.40 -11.67 4.83
N GLY A 319 3.26 -12.57 5.32
CA GLY A 319 3.88 -13.65 4.53
C GLY A 319 5.34 -13.41 4.13
N TRP A 320 5.89 -12.21 4.30
CA TRP A 320 7.29 -11.89 4.01
C TRP A 320 8.27 -12.69 4.88
N GLN A 321 9.00 -13.62 4.26
CA GLN A 321 10.08 -14.36 4.90
C GLN A 321 11.42 -13.62 4.72
N ARG A 322 12.12 -13.33 5.83
CA ARG A 322 13.47 -12.75 5.75
C ARG A 322 14.43 -13.72 5.07
N VAL A 323 15.25 -13.22 4.15
CA VAL A 323 16.31 -13.99 3.49
C VAL A 323 17.33 -14.43 4.54
N ARG A 324 17.41 -15.74 4.78
CA ARG A 324 18.36 -16.31 5.76
C ARG A 324 19.72 -16.51 5.10
N THR A 325 20.74 -15.82 5.61
CA THR A 325 22.09 -15.84 5.07
C THR A 325 23.07 -16.50 6.04
N THR A 326 24.16 -17.04 5.48
CA THR A 326 25.33 -17.49 6.25
C THR A 326 26.29 -16.35 6.60
N ALA A 327 26.11 -15.16 6.01
CA ALA A 327 26.92 -13.99 6.29
C ALA A 327 26.56 -13.39 7.67
N SER A 328 27.56 -12.82 8.33
CA SER A 328 27.38 -11.98 9.51
C SER A 328 26.80 -10.62 9.14
N LEU A 329 26.34 -9.88 10.16
CA LEU A 329 25.77 -8.55 9.95
C LEU A 329 26.81 -7.53 9.44
N LYS A 330 28.09 -7.68 9.82
CA LYS A 330 29.17 -6.84 9.31
C LYS A 330 29.46 -7.13 7.82
N GLU A 331 29.49 -8.40 7.42
CA GLU A 331 29.70 -8.81 6.03
C GLU A 331 28.57 -8.30 5.11
N LEU A 332 27.31 -8.41 5.55
CA LEU A 332 26.17 -7.81 4.84
C LEU A 332 26.28 -6.28 4.73
N ALA A 333 26.58 -5.59 5.84
CA ALA A 333 26.70 -4.13 5.85
C ALA A 333 27.84 -3.64 4.95
N GLY A 334 29.01 -4.30 4.98
CA GLY A 334 30.14 -4.01 4.10
C GLY A 334 29.83 -4.22 2.63
N PHE A 335 29.14 -5.32 2.26
CA PHE A 335 28.72 -5.56 0.88
C PHE A 335 27.75 -4.50 0.36
N PHE A 336 26.69 -4.17 1.11
CA PHE A 336 25.73 -3.14 0.73
C PHE A 336 26.33 -1.73 0.72
N ARG A 337 27.35 -1.47 1.54
CA ARG A 337 28.15 -0.24 1.48
C ARG A 337 28.96 -0.14 0.20
N LEU A 338 29.66 -1.21 -0.20
CA LEU A 338 30.42 -1.22 -1.45
C LEU A 338 29.50 -1.06 -2.67
N LEU A 339 28.27 -1.59 -2.65
CA LEU A 339 27.27 -1.31 -3.69
C LEU A 339 26.88 0.18 -3.76
N LEU A 340 26.71 0.85 -2.60
CA LEU A 340 26.44 2.29 -2.55
C LEU A 340 27.65 3.11 -3.05
N GLU A 341 28.86 2.80 -2.58
CA GLU A 341 30.10 3.49 -2.97
C GLU A 341 30.42 3.28 -4.46
N CYS A 342 30.02 2.15 -5.06
CA CYS A 342 30.09 1.89 -6.50
C CYS A 342 28.94 2.54 -7.32
N GLY A 343 28.06 3.33 -6.70
CA GLY A 343 26.96 4.02 -7.40
C GLY A 343 25.84 3.10 -7.89
N PHE A 344 25.72 1.87 -7.35
CA PHE A 344 24.65 0.93 -7.74
C PHE A 344 23.26 1.44 -7.31
N PHE A 345 23.19 2.21 -6.23
CA PHE A 345 22.00 2.94 -5.81
C PHE A 345 22.17 4.42 -6.15
N ARG A 346 21.21 5.01 -6.88
CA ARG A 346 21.32 6.41 -7.33
C ARG A 346 21.03 7.42 -6.23
N GLU A 347 19.99 7.19 -5.42
CA GLU A 347 19.44 8.21 -4.50
C GLU A 347 19.00 7.62 -3.14
N THR A 348 19.73 6.65 -2.58
CA THR A 348 19.38 6.05 -1.28
C THR A 348 20.18 6.63 -0.13
N VAL A 349 19.49 7.29 0.81
CA VAL A 349 20.06 7.66 2.11
C VAL A 349 20.56 6.40 2.82
N PHE A 350 21.73 6.47 3.45
CA PHE A 350 22.33 5.43 4.30
C PHE A 350 21.32 4.71 5.24
N ALA A 351 20.38 5.48 5.80
CA ALA A 351 19.34 4.96 6.69
C ALA A 351 18.36 4.01 5.99
N THR A 352 18.05 4.24 4.71
CA THR A 352 17.18 3.38 3.90
C THR A 352 17.82 2.03 3.66
N ILE A 353 19.12 1.98 3.29
CA ILE A 353 19.84 0.71 3.13
C ILE A 353 19.99 -0.01 4.47
N SER A 354 20.31 0.72 5.55
CA SER A 354 20.41 0.13 6.89
C SER A 354 19.06 -0.44 7.38
N ARG A 355 17.92 0.19 7.03
CA ARG A 355 16.56 -0.34 7.26
C ARG A 355 16.30 -1.59 6.42
N PHE A 356 16.65 -1.57 5.13
CA PHE A 356 16.50 -2.72 4.22
C PHE A 356 17.25 -3.96 4.72
N ILE A 357 18.49 -3.81 5.19
CA ILE A 357 19.27 -4.92 5.76
C ILE A 357 18.61 -5.46 7.04
N ALA A 358 18.21 -4.58 7.98
CA ALA A 358 17.56 -4.94 9.23
C ALA A 358 16.23 -5.70 9.03
N PHE A 359 15.48 -5.33 7.99
CA PHE A 359 14.15 -5.82 7.70
C PHE A 359 14.14 -7.07 6.81
N GLY A 360 14.97 -7.08 5.76
CA GLY A 360 14.97 -8.10 4.71
C GLY A 360 15.75 -9.37 5.04
N PHE A 361 16.73 -9.33 5.95
CA PHE A 361 17.68 -10.43 6.16
C PHE A 361 17.66 -10.99 7.59
N SER A 362 18.03 -12.26 7.71
CA SER A 362 18.46 -12.88 8.96
C SER A 362 19.85 -13.52 8.77
N THR A 363 20.61 -13.58 9.85
CA THR A 363 22.02 -14.04 9.87
C THR A 363 22.15 -15.29 10.74
N GLY A 364 23.23 -16.05 10.57
CA GLY A 364 23.50 -17.22 11.42
C GLY A 364 23.58 -16.88 12.92
N SER A 365 24.02 -15.67 13.26
CA SER A 365 24.18 -15.15 14.63
C SER A 365 23.00 -14.33 15.16
N SER A 366 22.06 -13.92 14.31
CA SER A 366 20.89 -13.14 14.73
C SER A 366 19.73 -13.26 13.74
N THR A 367 18.56 -13.64 14.25
CA THR A 367 17.27 -13.71 13.54
C THR A 367 16.67 -12.33 13.25
N GLU A 368 16.99 -11.32 14.07
CA GLU A 368 16.43 -9.97 14.03
C GLU A 368 17.58 -8.93 14.10
N PRO A 369 18.14 -8.48 12.97
CA PRO A 369 19.23 -7.52 12.98
C PRO A 369 18.74 -6.12 13.35
N VAL A 370 18.98 -5.68 14.59
CA VAL A 370 18.57 -4.35 15.08
C VAL A 370 19.19 -3.24 14.22
N PHE A 371 18.37 -2.29 13.74
CA PHE A 371 18.78 -1.18 12.87
C PHE A 371 20.02 -0.41 13.38
N GLY A 372 20.10 -0.12 14.68
CA GLY A 372 21.27 0.54 15.29
C GLY A 372 22.57 -0.26 15.16
N ASN A 373 22.49 -1.59 15.16
CA ASN A 373 23.65 -2.47 14.97
C ASN A 373 24.04 -2.55 13.48
N VAL A 374 23.06 -2.53 12.56
CA VAL A 374 23.33 -2.37 11.12
C VAL A 374 24.06 -1.05 10.86
N ARG A 375 23.52 0.07 11.40
CA ARG A 375 24.10 1.41 11.27
C ARG A 375 25.55 1.43 11.73
N LYS A 376 25.87 0.89 12.91
CA LYS A 376 27.26 0.78 13.39
C LYS A 376 28.13 -0.08 12.46
N ALA A 377 27.64 -1.24 12.02
CA ALA A 377 28.36 -2.14 11.12
C ALA A 377 28.60 -1.60 9.70
N PHE A 378 27.76 -0.66 9.24
CA PHE A 378 27.87 0.00 7.93
C PHE A 378 28.83 1.21 8.01
N SER A 379 28.78 1.97 9.11
CA SER A 379 29.74 3.05 9.38
C SER A 379 31.17 2.54 9.54
N ASP A 380 31.35 1.41 10.25
CA ASP A 380 32.64 0.77 10.55
C ASP A 380 32.67 -0.70 10.04
N PRO A 381 32.90 -0.91 8.73
CA PRO A 381 33.03 -2.23 8.13
C PRO A 381 34.45 -2.77 8.37
N SER A 382 34.56 -3.74 9.27
CA SER A 382 35.83 -4.46 9.54
C SER A 382 36.41 -5.10 8.27
N ASP A 383 37.74 -5.15 8.12
CA ASP A 383 38.46 -5.75 6.98
C ASP A 383 37.92 -7.10 6.50
N VAL A 384 37.50 -7.96 7.43
CA VAL A 384 36.90 -9.28 7.14
C VAL A 384 35.64 -9.15 6.28
N ALA A 385 34.81 -8.15 6.55
CA ALA A 385 33.60 -7.85 5.78
C ALA A 385 33.90 -7.29 4.39
N LEU A 386 34.94 -6.47 4.25
CA LEU A 386 35.39 -5.94 2.97
C LEU A 386 35.97 -7.07 2.08
N ARG A 387 36.81 -7.94 2.64
CA ARG A 387 37.32 -9.13 1.95
C ARG A 387 36.22 -10.12 1.58
N PHE A 388 35.23 -10.33 2.45
CA PHE A 388 34.05 -11.15 2.12
C PHE A 388 33.29 -10.59 0.92
N ALA A 389 33.03 -9.28 0.91
CA ALA A 389 32.33 -8.62 -0.18
C ALA A 389 33.14 -8.65 -1.49
N GLU A 390 34.45 -8.46 -1.43
CA GLU A 390 35.37 -8.59 -2.57
C GLU A 390 35.29 -10.01 -3.18
N GLU A 391 35.35 -11.05 -2.36
CA GLU A 391 35.21 -12.45 -2.79
C GLU A 391 33.81 -12.79 -3.32
N LEU A 392 32.76 -12.15 -2.80
CA LEU A 392 31.40 -12.28 -3.32
C LEU A 392 31.29 -11.65 -4.72
N CYS A 393 31.84 -10.44 -4.90
CA CYS A 393 31.89 -9.75 -6.20
C CYS A 393 32.69 -10.55 -7.25
N LYS A 394 33.85 -11.13 -6.89
CA LYS A 394 34.60 -12.03 -7.77
C LYS A 394 33.77 -13.23 -8.23
N LYS A 395 33.04 -13.88 -7.31
CA LYS A 395 32.16 -15.03 -7.63
C LYS A 395 30.98 -14.62 -8.50
N MET A 396 30.40 -13.45 -8.28
CA MET A 396 29.35 -12.91 -9.16
C MET A 396 29.86 -12.62 -10.58
N LEU A 397 31.05 -12.02 -10.71
CA LEU A 397 31.69 -11.80 -12.02
C LEU A 397 32.02 -13.12 -12.73
N GLN A 398 32.51 -14.13 -12.01
CA GLN A 398 32.75 -15.47 -12.56
C GLN A 398 31.44 -16.12 -13.04
N LEU A 399 30.36 -16.07 -12.25
CA LEU A 399 29.04 -16.58 -12.65
C LEU A 399 28.51 -15.89 -13.91
N ILE A 400 28.65 -14.56 -14.01
CA ILE A 400 28.25 -13.80 -15.20
C ILE A 400 29.09 -14.23 -16.43
N ALA A 401 30.39 -14.47 -16.26
CA ALA A 401 31.25 -14.98 -17.34
C ALA A 401 30.89 -16.42 -17.75
N GLU A 402 30.57 -17.29 -16.80
CA GLU A 402 30.15 -18.67 -17.05
C GLU A 402 28.81 -18.72 -17.80
N ILE A 403 27.82 -17.92 -17.38
CA ILE A 403 26.53 -17.76 -18.08
C ILE A 403 26.75 -17.24 -19.50
N ARG A 404 27.56 -16.18 -19.69
CA ARG A 404 27.91 -15.65 -21.03
C ARG A 404 28.65 -16.66 -21.91
N SER A 405 29.41 -17.58 -21.31
CA SER A 405 30.09 -18.67 -22.03
C SER A 405 29.20 -19.88 -22.37
N GLY A 406 27.90 -19.85 -22.02
CA GLY A 406 26.96 -20.94 -22.29
C GLY A 406 27.18 -22.21 -21.46
N LYS A 407 28.05 -22.17 -20.43
CA LYS A 407 28.29 -23.32 -19.55
C LYS A 407 27.07 -23.55 -18.66
N LYS A 408 26.39 -24.70 -18.82
CA LYS A 408 25.24 -25.09 -17.99
C LYS A 408 25.65 -25.24 -16.51
N ILE A 409 25.24 -24.27 -15.70
CA ILE A 409 25.30 -24.32 -14.23
C ILE A 409 24.23 -25.32 -13.74
N LEU A 410 24.57 -26.61 -13.78
CA LEU A 410 23.65 -27.71 -13.42
C LEU A 410 24.35 -28.87 -12.70
N LYS A 411 25.25 -28.53 -11.77
CA LYS A 411 25.84 -29.43 -10.77
C LYS A 411 25.92 -28.72 -9.42
N ASP A 412 24.96 -29.00 -8.53
CA ASP A 412 25.17 -29.16 -7.07
C ASP A 412 23.85 -29.30 -6.27
N SER A 413 22.71 -28.88 -6.83
CA SER A 413 21.38 -29.05 -6.22
C SER A 413 20.97 -30.51 -5.94
N LYS A 414 21.73 -31.50 -6.43
CA LYS A 414 21.51 -32.94 -6.21
C LYS A 414 22.25 -33.55 -5.01
N LYS A 415 22.82 -32.73 -4.11
CA LYS A 415 23.54 -33.19 -2.90
C LYS A 415 23.01 -32.69 -1.55
N ARG A 416 21.85 -32.02 -1.54
CA ARG A 416 21.14 -31.61 -0.31
C ARG A 416 19.63 -31.76 -0.48
N SER A 417 19.18 -33.00 -0.32
CA SER A 417 17.78 -33.44 -0.18
C SER A 417 17.76 -34.54 0.88
#